data_AF-A0A2V6MWV1-F1
#
_entry.id   AF-A0A2V6MWV1-F1
#
_cell.length_a   1.000
_cell.length_b   1.000
_cell.length_c   1.000
_cell.angle_alpha   90.00
_cell.angle_beta   90.00
_cell.angle_gamma   90.00
#
_symmetry.space_group_name_H-M   'P 1'
#
loop_
_entity.id
_entity.type
_entity.pdbx_description
1 polymer ?
#
loop_
_entity_poly.entity_id
_entity_poly.type
_entity_poly.pdbx_seq_one_letter_code
_entity_poly.pdbx_strand_id
1 'polypeptide(L)'
;MQRSEVVRRFLRGELLLVGEYRSARAESDGYVDRRTGEALVCVRCMYLIECACRGTVVRSIIYQRRLDITDPELAAFPYEKGRLYVFFLEGFKRERGNFTGWTGRGPEPIEDDTEAGATPEGVAPAP
;
A
#
# COMPACT_ATOMS: atom_id res chain seq x y z
N MET A 1 -10.46 -5.58 -3.57
CA MET A 1 -10.70 -4.73 -4.77
C MET A 1 -10.27 -5.49 -6.02
N GLN A 2 -11.12 -5.52 -7.05
CA GLN A 2 -10.77 -6.15 -8.32
C GLN A 2 -9.78 -5.33 -9.14
N ARG A 3 -8.94 -6.01 -9.92
CA ARG A 3 -7.96 -5.39 -10.83
C ARG A 3 -8.61 -4.42 -11.82
N SER A 4 -9.80 -4.75 -12.32
CA SER A 4 -10.56 -3.90 -13.24
C SER A 4 -10.94 -2.55 -12.62
N GLU A 5 -11.26 -2.53 -11.32
CA GLU A 5 -11.56 -1.31 -10.58
C GLU A 5 -10.31 -0.45 -10.36
N VAL A 6 -9.16 -1.09 -10.07
CA VAL A 6 -7.86 -0.38 -9.97
C VAL A 6 -7.56 0.37 -11.26
N VAL A 7 -7.73 -0.29 -12.42
CA VAL A 7 -7.51 0.33 -13.73
C VAL A 7 -8.46 1.50 -13.97
N ARG A 8 -9.76 1.33 -13.67
CA ARG A 8 -10.75 2.41 -13.82
C ARG A 8 -10.39 3.65 -12.99
N ARG A 9 -9.95 3.45 -11.75
CA ARG A 9 -9.53 4.54 -10.85
C ARG A 9 -8.27 5.24 -11.35
N PHE A 10 -7.27 4.48 -11.79
CA PHE A 10 -6.08 5.04 -12.42
C PHE A 10 -6.42 5.91 -13.64
N LEU A 11 -7.31 5.43 -14.53
CA LEU A 11 -7.75 6.19 -15.70
C LEU A 11 -8.53 7.46 -15.36
N ARG A 12 -9.11 7.55 -14.17
CA ARG A 12 -9.74 8.78 -13.64
C ARG A 12 -8.74 9.76 -13.04
N GLY A 13 -7.45 9.43 -13.04
CA GLY A 13 -6.38 10.27 -12.51
C GLY A 13 -6.08 10.05 -11.03
N GLU A 14 -6.62 8.99 -10.41
CA GLU A 14 -6.21 8.64 -9.04
C GLU A 14 -4.74 8.17 -9.02
N LEU A 15 -3.95 8.72 -8.10
CA LEU A 15 -2.56 8.30 -7.90
C LEU A 15 -2.55 7.00 -7.09
N LEU A 16 -2.16 5.90 -7.72
CA LEU A 16 -2.17 4.57 -7.11
C LEU A 16 -0.78 3.94 -7.14
N LEU A 17 -0.43 3.22 -6.09
CA LEU A 17 0.69 2.28 -6.08
C LEU A 17 0.15 0.88 -5.83
N VAL A 18 0.49 -0.04 -6.73
CA VAL A 18 0.21 -1.48 -6.58
C VAL A 18 1.52 -2.16 -6.19
N GLY A 19 1.49 -2.97 -5.14
CA GLY A 19 2.66 -3.73 -4.74
C GLY A 19 2.39 -4.76 -3.65
N GLU A 20 3.38 -5.63 -3.44
CA GLU A 20 3.35 -6.64 -2.40
C GLU A 20 3.69 -6.00 -1.05
N TYR A 21 2.84 -6.24 -0.06
CA TYR A 21 3.09 -5.81 1.31
C TYR A 21 4.24 -6.63 1.91
N ARG A 22 5.28 -5.96 2.43
CA ARG A 22 6.44 -6.64 3.06
C ARG A 22 6.41 -6.52 4.57
N SER A 23 6.21 -5.31 5.08
CA SER A 23 6.11 -5.03 6.51
C SER A 23 5.54 -3.63 6.75
N ALA A 24 5.21 -3.34 8.00
CA ALA A 24 4.95 -1.99 8.45
C ALA A 24 5.51 -1.77 9.85
N ARG A 25 5.71 -0.50 10.20
CA ARG A 25 6.01 -0.08 11.58
C ARG A 25 5.36 1.27 11.84
N ALA A 26 5.10 1.58 13.10
CA ALA A 26 4.66 2.89 13.55
C ALA A 26 5.78 3.61 14.29
N GLU A 27 5.81 4.93 14.22
CA GLU A 27 6.67 5.77 15.04
C GLU A 27 5.93 7.04 15.47
N SER A 28 6.31 7.61 16.61
CA SER A 28 5.81 8.91 17.04
C SER A 28 6.37 9.99 16.13
N ASP A 29 5.50 10.87 15.65
CA ASP A 29 5.82 12.00 14.79
C ASP A 29 5.30 13.27 15.47
N GLY A 30 6.23 14.03 16.05
CA GLY A 30 5.92 15.34 16.62
C GLY A 30 5.71 16.34 15.49
N TYR A 31 4.52 16.91 15.42
CA TYR A 31 4.19 17.98 14.48
C TYR A 31 3.69 19.20 15.25
N VAL A 32 4.21 20.37 14.92
CA VAL A 32 3.69 21.63 15.46
C VAL A 32 2.68 22.17 14.46
N ASP A 33 1.42 22.32 14.88
CA ASP A 33 0.43 23.01 14.07
C ASP A 33 0.86 24.46 13.87
N ARG A 34 1.13 24.84 12.62
CA ARG A 34 1.56 26.21 12.27
C ARG A 34 0.49 27.26 12.56
N ARG A 35 -0.78 26.89 12.64
CA ARG A 35 -1.89 27.84 12.87
C ARG A 35 -2.09 28.14 14.34
N THR A 36 -1.95 27.13 15.21
CA THR A 36 -2.18 27.27 16.66
C THR A 36 -0.90 27.34 17.48
N GLY A 37 0.22 26.89 16.92
CA GLY A 37 1.50 26.75 17.63
C GLY A 37 1.56 25.53 18.55
N GLU A 38 0.53 24.69 18.56
CA GLU A 38 0.45 23.54 19.45
C GLU A 38 1.31 22.38 18.92
N ALA A 39 2.09 21.78 19.82
CA ALA A 39 2.78 20.53 19.56
C ALA A 39 1.78 19.37 19.66
N LEU A 40 1.45 18.80 18.52
CA LEU A 40 0.64 17.59 18.41
C LEU A 40 1.57 16.39 18.23
N VAL A 41 1.36 15.37 19.05
CA VAL A 41 1.97 14.07 18.84
C VAL A 41 1.01 13.26 17.99
N CYS A 42 1.45 12.87 16.79
CA CYS A 42 0.69 11.95 15.95
C CYS A 42 1.50 10.69 15.69
N VAL A 43 0.83 9.61 15.30
CA VAL A 43 1.51 8.39 14.89
C VAL A 43 1.70 8.40 13.38
N ARG A 44 2.93 8.14 12.95
CA ARG A 44 3.28 7.92 11.54
C ARG A 44 3.48 6.43 11.30
N CYS A 45 2.60 5.85 10.51
CA CYS A 45 2.76 4.50 9.97
C CYS A 45 3.65 4.53 8.73
N MET A 46 4.58 3.59 8.64
CA MET A 46 5.41 3.32 7.47
C MET A 46 5.12 1.94 6.95
N TYR A 47 4.77 1.87 5.67
CA TYR A 47 4.59 0.62 4.93
C TYR A 47 5.79 0.41 4.03
N LEU A 48 6.40 -0.78 4.10
CA LEU A 48 7.41 -1.22 3.16
C LEU A 48 6.74 -2.09 2.11
N ILE A 49 6.77 -1.61 0.87
CA ILE A 49 6.09 -2.21 -0.28
C ILE A 49 7.11 -2.56 -1.34
N GLU A 50 6.93 -3.72 -1.96
CA GLU A 50 7.72 -4.12 -3.11
C GLU A 50 6.86 -4.03 -4.37
N CYS A 51 7.33 -3.29 -5.37
CA CYS A 51 6.57 -3.06 -6.60
C CYS A 51 7.50 -3.10 -7.82
N ALA A 52 6.95 -3.50 -8.97
CA ALA A 52 7.67 -3.41 -10.24
C ALA A 52 7.50 -2.00 -10.84
N CYS A 53 8.62 -1.33 -11.11
CA CYS A 53 8.65 -0.05 -11.81
C CYS A 53 9.56 -0.17 -13.02
N ARG A 54 9.01 -0.01 -14.23
CA ARG A 54 9.73 -0.11 -15.51
C ARG A 54 10.56 -1.41 -15.65
N GLY A 55 10.00 -2.53 -15.22
CA GLY A 55 10.65 -3.85 -15.31
C GLY A 55 11.69 -4.13 -14.22
N THR A 56 11.88 -3.23 -13.25
CA THR A 56 12.76 -3.45 -12.10
C THR A 56 11.93 -3.54 -10.82
N VAL A 57 12.27 -4.48 -9.94
CA VAL A 57 11.71 -4.56 -8.60
C VAL A 57 12.30 -3.45 -7.74
N VAL A 58 11.44 -2.62 -7.16
CA VAL A 58 11.81 -1.47 -6.32
C VAL A 58 11.12 -1.57 -4.98
N ARG A 59 11.84 -1.21 -3.92
CA ARG A 59 11.26 -1.03 -2.59
C ARG A 59 10.75 0.41 -2.44
N SER A 60 9.51 0.51 -2.03
CA SER A 60 8.76 1.75 -1.86
C SER A 60 8.37 1.89 -0.40
N ILE A 61 8.50 3.10 0.13
CA ILE A 61 8.05 3.44 1.49
C ILE A 61 6.78 4.29 1.35
N ILE A 62 5.70 3.89 2.01
CA ILE A 62 4.47 4.68 2.07
C ILE A 62 4.26 5.15 3.50
N TYR A 63 4.09 6.46 3.66
CA TYR A 63 3.77 7.08 4.94
C TYR A 63 2.27 7.32 5.05
N GLN A 64 1.70 6.94 6.20
CA GLN A 64 0.35 7.33 6.58
C GLN A 64 0.39 7.98 7.95
N ARG A 65 -0.20 9.18 8.08
CA ARG A 65 -0.40 9.81 9.37
C ARG A 65 -1.72 9.35 9.97
N ARG A 66 -1.70 8.92 11.23
CA ARG A 66 -2.86 8.54 12.03
C ARG A 66 -3.01 9.56 13.14
N LEU A 67 -3.95 10.47 12.97
CA LEU A 67 -4.28 11.51 13.96
C LEU A 67 -5.18 10.98 15.08
N ASP A 68 -5.79 9.82 14.85
CA ASP A 68 -6.65 9.08 15.77
C ASP A 68 -5.87 8.23 16.79
N ILE A 69 -4.55 8.13 16.64
CA ILE A 69 -3.68 7.33 17.51
C ILE A 69 -2.55 8.22 18.04
N THR A 70 -2.30 8.16 19.34
CA THR A 70 -1.23 8.90 20.03
C THR A 70 -0.03 8.04 20.41
N ASP A 71 -0.22 6.72 20.55
CA ASP A 71 0.81 5.74 20.89
C ASP A 71 1.08 4.80 19.70
N PRO A 72 2.32 4.75 19.16
CA PRO A 72 2.67 3.85 18.06
C PRO A 72 2.37 2.37 18.31
N GLU A 73 2.42 1.90 19.56
CA GLU A 73 2.18 0.49 19.90
C GLU A 73 0.71 0.08 19.67
N LEU A 74 -0.20 1.05 19.60
CA LEU A 74 -1.62 0.82 19.29
C LEU A 74 -1.90 0.72 17.79
N ALA A 75 -0.91 0.96 16.92
CA ALA A 75 -1.08 0.87 15.48
C ALA A 75 -1.17 -0.58 15.01
N ALA A 76 -2.36 -1.00 14.58
CA ALA A 76 -2.58 -2.31 13.98
C ALA A 76 -2.29 -2.31 12.47
N PHE A 77 -1.63 -3.38 12.00
CA PHE A 77 -1.34 -3.62 10.59
C PHE A 77 -1.94 -4.96 10.14
N PRO A 78 -3.25 -5.02 9.84
CA PRO A 78 -3.96 -6.25 9.49
C PRO A 78 -3.69 -6.67 8.04
N TYR A 79 -2.43 -6.66 7.60
CA TYR A 79 -2.01 -6.91 6.23
C TYR A 79 -1.10 -8.12 6.13
N GLU A 80 -1.32 -8.94 5.10
CA GLU A 80 -0.61 -10.19 4.89
C GLU A 80 0.68 -9.97 4.08
N LYS A 81 1.81 -10.42 4.63
CA LYS A 81 3.10 -10.34 3.94
C LYS A 81 3.08 -11.15 2.65
N GLY A 82 3.50 -10.53 1.55
CA GLY A 82 3.53 -11.12 0.21
C GLY A 82 2.23 -10.93 -0.58
N ARG A 83 1.15 -10.46 0.04
CA ARG A 83 -0.10 -10.19 -0.66
C ARG A 83 -0.05 -8.84 -1.38
N LEU A 84 -0.73 -8.76 -2.52
CA LEU A 84 -0.86 -7.54 -3.31
C LEU A 84 -1.92 -6.61 -2.73
N TYR A 85 -1.53 -5.34 -2.60
CA TYR A 85 -2.41 -4.27 -2.15
C TYR A 85 -2.31 -3.07 -3.08
N VAL A 86 -3.39 -2.28 -3.12
CA VAL A 86 -3.43 -0.93 -3.68
C VAL A 86 -3.25 0.09 -2.54
N PHE A 87 -2.36 1.05 -2.77
CA PHE A 87 -2.18 2.24 -1.95
C PHE A 87 -2.67 3.46 -2.72
N PHE A 88 -3.56 4.24 -2.10
CA PHE A 88 -4.10 5.47 -2.66
C PHE A 88 -3.23 6.64 -2.21
N LEU A 89 -2.45 7.19 -3.12
CA LEU A 89 -1.48 8.21 -2.79
C LEU A 89 -2.09 9.60 -2.90
N GLU A 90 -1.77 10.45 -1.94
CA GLU A 90 -2.03 11.90 -2.00
C GLU A 90 -0.85 12.65 -2.62
N GLY A 91 0.32 12.04 -2.60
CA GLY A 91 1.52 12.52 -3.25
C GLY A 91 2.65 11.50 -3.17
N PHE A 92 3.73 11.78 -3.89
CA PHE A 92 4.94 10.98 -3.82
C PHE A 92 6.17 11.83 -4.13
N LYS A 93 7.33 11.33 -3.73
CA LYS A 93 8.64 11.80 -4.18
C LYS A 93 9.49 10.62 -4.65
N ARG A 94 10.38 10.90 -5.59
CA ARG A 94 11.39 9.95 -6.04
C ARG A 94 12.76 10.60 -5.91
N GLU A 95 13.58 10.05 -5.03
CA GLU A 95 14.92 10.58 -4.74
C GLU A 95 15.95 9.45 -4.83
N ARG A 96 16.97 9.63 -5.67
CA ARG A 96 18.09 8.67 -5.83
C ARG A 96 17.65 7.22 -6.04
N GLY A 97 16.57 7.02 -6.80
CA GLY A 97 16.02 5.69 -7.08
C GLY A 97 15.03 5.16 -6.04
N ASN A 98 14.91 5.80 -4.87
CA ASN A 98 13.93 5.43 -3.85
C ASN A 98 12.60 6.13 -4.12
N PHE A 99 11.51 5.37 -3.99
CA PHE A 99 10.15 5.89 -4.06
C PHE A 99 9.60 6.05 -2.65
N THR A 100 8.99 7.21 -2.39
CA THR A 100 8.30 7.50 -1.14
C THR A 100 6.94 8.11 -1.43
N GLY A 101 5.88 7.51 -0.91
CA GLY A 101 4.50 8.01 -1.05
C GLY A 101 3.92 8.47 0.28
N TRP A 102 2.86 9.27 0.19
CA TRP A 102 2.01 9.63 1.35
C TRP A 102 0.56 9.27 1.06
N THR A 103 -0.16 8.86 2.09
CA THR A 103 -1.59 8.54 2.02
C THR A 103 -2.29 8.92 3.32
N GLY A 104 -3.56 9.32 3.23
CA GLY A 104 -4.45 9.49 4.39
C GLY A 104 -5.23 8.23 4.76
N ARG A 105 -5.19 7.17 3.94
CA ARG A 105 -6.00 5.95 4.14
C ARG A 105 -5.19 4.67 4.07
N GLY A 106 -5.73 3.60 4.65
CA GLY A 106 -5.10 2.28 4.60
C GLY A 106 -5.16 1.66 3.19
N PRO A 107 -4.24 0.74 2.87
CA PRO A 107 -4.28 -0.02 1.63
C PRO A 107 -5.48 -0.96 1.54
N GLU A 108 -5.85 -1.30 0.31
CA GLU A 108 -6.91 -2.29 0.02
C GLU A 108 -6.33 -3.51 -0.69
N PRO A 109 -6.72 -4.73 -0.29
CA PRO A 109 -6.23 -5.94 -0.94
C PRO A 109 -6.72 -5.99 -2.39
N ILE A 110 -5.84 -6.42 -3.29
CA ILE A 110 -6.26 -6.80 -4.63
C ILE A 110 -6.76 -8.24 -4.55
N GLU A 111 -7.99 -8.45 -4.97
CA GLU A 111 -8.53 -9.78 -5.18
C GLU A 111 -8.11 -10.24 -6.57
N ASP A 112 -7.56 -11.44 -6.65
CA ASP A 112 -7.33 -12.08 -7.93
C ASP A 112 -8.65 -12.65 -8.41
N ASP A 113 -8.99 -12.42 -9.68
CA ASP A 113 -10.16 -13.03 -10.35
C ASP A 113 -10.01 -14.57 -10.52
N THR A 114 -9.05 -15.20 -9.84
CA THR A 114 -8.69 -16.61 -10.00
C THR A 114 -9.28 -17.49 -8.90
N GLU A 115 -10.61 -17.47 -8.79
CA GLU A 115 -11.41 -18.61 -8.31
C GLU A 115 -12.66 -18.75 -9.21
N ALA A 116 -12.43 -19.02 -10.49
CA ALA A 116 -13.39 -19.72 -11.33
C ALA A 116 -12.59 -20.83 -12.05
N GLY A 117 -12.88 -22.07 -11.67
CA GLY A 117 -12.04 -23.24 -11.92
C GLY A 117 -11.61 -23.44 -13.37
N ALA A 118 -10.31 -23.55 -13.57
CA ALA A 118 -9.74 -24.30 -14.67
C ALA A 118 -9.07 -25.53 -14.07
N THR A 119 -9.86 -26.57 -13.80
CA THR A 119 -9.32 -27.93 -13.69
C THR A 119 -8.81 -28.28 -15.09
N PRO A 120 -7.52 -28.55 -15.31
CA PRO A 120 -7.10 -29.11 -16.57
C PRO A 120 -7.56 -30.57 -16.58
N GLU A 121 -8.65 -30.88 -17.30
CA GLU A 121 -8.97 -32.26 -17.65
C GLU A 121 -7.93 -32.76 -18.66
N GLY A 122 -6.80 -33.20 -18.15
CA GLY A 122 -5.86 -34.04 -18.88
C GLY A 122 -6.45 -35.44 -19.00
N VAL A 123 -7.28 -35.68 -20.00
CA VAL A 123 -7.60 -37.05 -20.42
C VAL A 123 -6.35 -37.62 -21.09
N ALA A 124 -5.71 -38.58 -20.43
CA ALA A 124 -4.69 -39.40 -21.07
C ALA A 124 -5.36 -40.25 -22.18
N PRO A 125 -4.83 -40.30 -23.41
CA PRO A 125 -5.35 -41.20 -24.42
C PRO A 125 -5.02 -42.64 -24.00
N ALA A 126 -6.03 -43.51 -23.94
CA ALA A 126 -5.83 -44.93 -23.70
C ALA A 126 -5.33 -45.64 -24.99
N PRO A 127 -4.45 -46.64 -24.88
CA PRO A 127 -4.08 -47.53 -25.99
C PRO A 127 -5.21 -48.49 -26.37
#